data_AF-A0A0R1SBZ2-F1
#
_entry.id   AF-A0A0R1SBZ2-F1
#
_cell.length_a   1.000
_cell.length_b   1.000
_cell.length_c   1.000
_cell.angle_alpha   90.00
_cell.angle_beta   90.00
_cell.angle_gamma   90.00
#
_symmetry.space_group_name_H-M   'P 1'
#
loop_
_entity.id
_entity.type
_entity.pdbx_description
1 polymer ?
#
loop_
_entity_poly.entity_id
_entity_poly.type
_entity_poly.pdbx_seq_one_letter_code
_entity_poly.pdbx_strand_id
1 'polypeptide(L)'
;MTIKLIFAIVTITLALVFYTIGVFSERHSGSLRIKHIVMFGLGLVFDTTGTTIMSAIAKNEVAASNFSLHQVTGMAAIILMAFHFLWAIYVLMKGTEKAKSRFHKFSLVVWLFWLIPYIVGMVIGIGV
;
A
#
# COMPACT_ATOMS: atom_id res chain seq x y z
N MET A 1 3.99 -7.85 23.58
CA MET A 1 3.95 -6.95 22.40
C MET A 1 4.92 -5.80 22.63
N THR A 2 6.01 -5.75 21.88
CA THR A 2 6.99 -4.65 21.95
C THR A 2 6.35 -3.38 21.39
N ILE A 3 6.66 -2.20 21.93
CA ILE A 3 6.11 -0.92 21.43
C ILE A 3 6.30 -0.76 19.91
N LYS A 4 7.45 -1.22 19.38
CA LYS A 4 7.76 -1.21 17.94
C LYS A 4 6.76 -2.02 17.12
N LEU A 5 6.30 -3.17 17.62
CA LEU A 5 5.35 -4.04 16.93
C LEU A 5 3.96 -3.41 16.88
N ILE A 6 3.52 -2.76 17.98
CA ILE A 6 2.26 -2.00 18.01
C ILE A 6 2.31 -0.88 16.98
N PHE A 7 3.41 -0.11 16.94
CA PHE A 7 3.59 0.94 15.94
C PHE A 7 3.53 0.39 14.51
N ALA A 8 4.18 -0.75 14.24
CA ALA A 8 4.17 -1.37 12.92
C ALA A 8 2.76 -1.80 12.48
N ILE A 9 1.97 -2.38 13.39
CA ILE A 9 0.59 -2.79 13.13
C ILE A 9 -0.31 -1.58 12.88
N VAL A 10 -0.14 -0.51 13.66
CA VAL A 10 -0.91 0.72 13.48
C VAL A 10 -0.59 1.37 12.14
N THR A 11 0.70 1.51 11.78
CA THR A 11 1.09 2.13 10.50
C THR A 11 0.64 1.31 9.30
N ILE A 12 0.79 -0.02 9.30
CA ILE A 12 0.33 -0.84 8.17
C ILE A 12 -1.20 -0.84 8.03
N THR A 13 -1.93 -0.77 9.15
CA THR A 13 -3.39 -0.64 9.13
C THR A 13 -3.82 0.73 8.60
N LEU A 14 -3.14 1.80 8.98
CA LEU A 14 -3.37 3.13 8.41
C LEU A 14 -3.10 3.13 6.91
N ALA A 15 -2.05 2.44 6.45
CA ALA A 15 -1.76 2.30 5.03
C ALA A 15 -2.94 1.68 4.26
N LEU A 16 -3.49 0.56 4.78
CA LEU A 16 -4.69 -0.08 4.23
C LEU A 16 -5.86 0.92 4.16
N VAL A 17 -6.14 1.65 5.24
CA VAL A 17 -7.27 2.58 5.32
C VAL A 17 -7.11 3.72 4.31
N PHE A 18 -5.98 4.41 4.31
CA PHE A 18 -5.75 5.55 3.41
C PHE A 18 -5.74 5.11 1.95
N TYR A 19 -5.08 3.99 1.64
CA TYR A 19 -5.01 3.52 0.27
C TYR A 19 -6.37 3.06 -0.26
N THR A 20 -7.13 2.33 0.56
CA THR A 20 -8.50 1.91 0.21
C THR A 20 -9.43 3.11 0.02
N ILE A 21 -9.39 4.09 0.93
CA ILE A 21 -10.18 5.32 0.78
C ILE A 21 -9.77 6.04 -0.51
N GLY A 22 -8.48 6.15 -0.82
CA GLY A 22 -8.00 6.76 -2.07
C GLY A 22 -8.60 6.10 -3.32
N VAL A 23 -8.55 4.76 -3.38
CA VAL A 23 -8.99 3.99 -4.55
C VAL A 23 -10.51 4.03 -4.72
N PHE A 24 -11.26 3.85 -3.63
CA PHE A 24 -12.72 3.83 -3.69
C PHE A 24 -13.33 5.23 -3.80
N SER A 25 -12.72 6.25 -3.17
CA SER A 25 -13.14 7.65 -3.35
C SER A 25 -12.87 8.13 -4.77
N GLU A 26 -11.77 7.70 -5.38
CA GLU A 26 -11.50 7.97 -6.79
C GLU A 26 -12.57 7.36 -7.69
N ARG A 27 -12.88 6.07 -7.48
CA ARG A 27 -13.93 5.38 -8.24
C ARG A 27 -15.27 6.09 -8.11
N HIS A 28 -15.61 6.54 -6.90
CA HIS A 28 -16.86 7.27 -6.65
C HIS A 28 -16.86 8.66 -7.30
N SER A 29 -15.73 9.37 -7.29
CA SER A 29 -15.61 10.70 -7.91
C SER A 29 -15.62 10.65 -9.44
N GLY A 30 -15.38 9.49 -10.05
CA GLY A 30 -15.39 9.28 -11.50
C GLY A 30 -14.26 9.99 -12.27
N SER A 31 -13.34 10.67 -11.57
CA SER A 31 -12.19 11.36 -12.14
C SER A 31 -11.09 11.55 -11.10
N LEU A 32 -9.84 11.40 -11.53
CA LEU A 32 -8.65 11.61 -10.69
C LEU A 32 -8.53 13.09 -10.26
N ARG A 33 -8.35 13.32 -8.96
CA ARG A 33 -8.23 14.65 -8.33
C ARG A 33 -7.08 14.65 -7.33
N ILE A 34 -6.59 15.85 -6.96
CA ILE A 34 -5.51 16.04 -5.98
C ILE A 34 -5.77 15.30 -4.66
N LYS A 35 -7.02 15.28 -4.18
CA LYS A 35 -7.39 14.59 -2.93
C LYS A 35 -7.04 13.10 -2.96
N HIS A 36 -7.20 12.44 -4.11
CA HIS A 36 -6.87 11.01 -4.25
C HIS A 36 -5.36 10.80 -4.21
N ILE A 37 -4.58 11.69 -4.86
CA ILE A 37 -3.12 11.67 -4.79
C ILE A 37 -2.64 11.80 -3.34
N VAL A 38 -3.21 12.73 -2.57
CA VAL A 38 -2.86 12.86 -1.14
C VAL A 38 -3.13 11.55 -0.38
N MET A 39 -4.27 10.90 -0.63
CA MET A 39 -4.60 9.60 0.00
C MET A 39 -3.63 8.49 -0.43
N PHE A 40 -3.27 8.40 -1.71
CA PHE A 40 -2.28 7.44 -2.21
C PHE A 40 -0.90 7.68 -1.60
N GLY A 41 -0.48 8.94 -1.48
CA GLY A 41 0.78 9.32 -0.86
C GLY A 41 0.83 8.98 0.64
N LEU A 42 -0.24 9.26 1.37
CA LEU A 42 -0.36 8.86 2.79
C LEU A 42 -0.29 7.34 2.93
N GLY A 43 -1.05 6.61 2.10
CA GLY A 43 -1.00 5.15 2.06
C GLY A 43 0.43 4.63 1.86
N LEU A 44 1.15 5.16 0.88
CA LEU A 44 2.53 4.77 0.56
C LEU A 44 3.51 5.05 1.71
N VAL A 45 3.40 6.22 2.35
CA VAL A 45 4.26 6.61 3.49
C VAL A 45 4.03 5.67 4.66
N PHE A 46 2.76 5.39 5.00
CA PHE A 46 2.43 4.48 6.08
C PHE A 46 2.86 3.05 5.77
N ASP A 47 2.69 2.58 4.54
CA ASP A 47 3.08 1.22 4.10
C ASP A 47 4.59 1.03 4.19
N THR A 48 5.35 1.99 3.63
CA THR A 48 6.81 1.99 3.68
C THR A 48 7.31 2.02 5.12
N THR A 49 6.69 2.84 5.97
CA THR A 49 7.06 2.96 7.39
C THR A 49 6.76 1.66 8.14
N GLY A 50 5.56 1.09 7.98
CA GLY A 50 5.16 -0.18 8.60
C GLY A 50 6.08 -1.33 8.18
N THR A 51 6.29 -1.51 6.88
CA THR A 51 7.16 -2.55 6.33
C THR A 51 8.62 -2.40 6.78
N THR A 52 9.13 -1.17 6.89
CA THR A 52 10.49 -0.91 7.39
C THR A 52 10.63 -1.30 8.86
N ILE A 53 9.65 -0.93 9.70
CA ILE A 53 9.64 -1.29 11.12
C ILE A 53 9.53 -2.81 11.28
N MET A 54 8.62 -3.47 10.53
CA MET A 54 8.49 -4.93 10.54
C MET A 54 9.77 -5.64 10.10
N SER A 55 10.43 -5.15 9.05
CA SER A 55 11.72 -5.68 8.58
C SER A 55 12.83 -5.53 9.62
N ALA A 56 12.85 -4.41 10.35
CA ALA A 56 13.81 -4.18 11.43
C ALA A 56 13.54 -5.11 12.63
N ILE A 57 12.28 -5.41 12.94
CA ILE A 57 11.91 -6.38 13.99
C ILE A 57 12.36 -7.80 13.56
N ALA A 58 12.04 -8.21 12.34
CA ALA A 58 12.35 -9.54 11.82
C ALA A 58 13.86 -9.84 11.72
N LYS A 59 14.71 -8.83 11.50
CA LYS A 59 16.16 -9.01 11.53
C LYS A 59 16.71 -9.35 12.92
N ASN A 60 15.98 -9.00 13.99
CA ASN A 60 16.39 -9.26 15.37
C ASN A 60 15.83 -10.58 15.92
N GLU A 61 14.81 -11.17 15.28
CA GLU A 61 14.22 -12.44 15.67
C GLU A 61 14.60 -13.52 14.64
N VAL A 62 15.41 -14.51 15.05
CA VAL A 62 15.96 -15.59 14.20
C VAL A 62 14.87 -16.61 13.84
N ALA A 63 13.76 -16.18 13.21
CA ALA A 63 12.62 -17.03 12.85
C ALA A 63 12.56 -17.28 11.32
N ALA A 64 12.54 -18.56 10.98
CA ALA A 64 12.91 -19.17 9.71
C ALA A 64 11.92 -18.98 8.52
N SER A 65 12.54 -18.99 7.33
CA SER A 65 12.10 -19.45 5.99
C SER A 65 10.81 -18.91 5.33
N ASN A 66 9.67 -18.78 6.02
CA ASN A 66 8.42 -18.30 5.39
C ASN A 66 8.36 -16.77 5.23
N PHE A 67 9.28 -16.07 5.89
CA PHE A 67 9.39 -14.61 5.89
C PHE A 67 9.88 -14.06 4.53
N SER A 68 10.56 -14.86 3.71
CA SER A 68 11.18 -14.40 2.45
C SER A 68 10.13 -14.06 1.37
N LEU A 69 9.12 -14.91 1.17
CA LEU A 69 8.08 -14.66 0.14
C LEU A 69 7.21 -13.44 0.49
N HIS A 70 6.84 -13.28 1.76
CA HIS A 70 6.10 -12.11 2.22
C HIS A 70 6.94 -10.83 2.09
N GLN A 71 8.24 -10.86 2.43
CA GLN A 71 9.13 -9.71 2.24
C GLN A 71 9.23 -9.30 0.76
N VAL A 72 9.40 -10.27 -0.14
CA VAL A 72 9.51 -9.99 -1.59
C VAL A 72 8.20 -9.41 -2.13
N THR A 73 7.06 -10.02 -1.79
CA THR A 73 5.74 -9.53 -2.22
C THR A 73 5.40 -8.17 -1.61
N GLY A 74 5.77 -7.91 -0.36
CA GLY A 74 5.62 -6.61 0.29
C GLY A 74 6.46 -5.52 -0.38
N MET A 75 7.72 -5.80 -0.69
CA MET A 75 8.57 -4.87 -1.45
C MET A 75 8.00 -4.59 -2.84
N ALA A 76 7.55 -5.62 -3.55
CA ALA A 76 6.91 -5.47 -4.85
C ALA A 76 5.66 -4.58 -4.78
N ALA A 77 4.87 -4.71 -3.70
CA ALA A 77 3.68 -3.89 -3.50
C ALA A 77 4.00 -2.42 -3.18
N ILE A 78 5.06 -2.13 -2.41
CA ILE A 78 5.53 -0.76 -2.19
C ILE A 78 5.99 -0.12 -3.52
N ILE A 79 6.78 -0.84 -4.32
CA ILE A 79 7.22 -0.37 -5.64
C ILE A 79 6.02 -0.10 -6.54
N LEU A 80 5.04 -1.00 -6.55
CA LEU A 80 3.82 -0.87 -7.33
C LEU A 80 2.96 0.33 -6.87
N MET A 81 2.82 0.56 -5.57
CA MET A 81 2.16 1.74 -5.02
C MET A 81 2.90 3.03 -5.36
N ALA A 82 4.23 3.04 -5.29
CA ALA A 82 5.05 4.19 -5.65
C ALA A 82 4.89 4.53 -7.13
N PHE A 83 4.94 3.52 -7.99
CA PHE A 83 4.66 3.68 -9.42
C PHE A 83 3.25 4.23 -9.66
N HIS A 84 2.24 3.67 -8.99
CA HIS A 84 0.85 4.13 -9.08
C HIS A 84 0.69 5.59 -8.64
N PHE A 85 1.32 5.99 -7.53
CA PHE A 85 1.31 7.36 -7.03
C PHE A 85 1.96 8.34 -8.03
N LEU A 86 3.13 8.01 -8.55
CA LEU A 86 3.81 8.83 -9.57
C LEU A 86 3.01 8.92 -10.86
N TRP A 87 2.39 7.80 -11.28
CA TRP A 87 1.52 7.76 -12.44
C TRP A 87 0.26 8.60 -12.24
N ALA A 88 -0.30 8.62 -11.03
CA ALA A 88 -1.43 9.48 -10.68
C ALA A 88 -1.06 10.96 -10.79
N ILE A 89 0.11 11.37 -10.30
CA ILE A 89 0.63 12.74 -10.47
C ILE A 89 0.76 13.07 -11.97
N TYR A 90 1.38 12.17 -12.74
CA TYR A 90 1.55 12.38 -14.18
C TYR A 90 0.21 12.53 -14.91
N VAL A 91 -0.77 11.64 -14.67
CA VAL A 91 -2.08 11.69 -15.31
C VAL A 91 -2.88 12.92 -14.86
N LEU A 92 -2.73 13.37 -13.62
CA LEU A 92 -3.38 14.60 -13.17
C LEU A 92 -2.81 15.83 -13.89
N MET A 93 -1.49 15.92 -14.04
CA MET A 93 -0.81 17.08 -14.63
C MET A 93 -0.91 17.14 -16.16
N LYS A 94 -0.75 15.99 -16.83
CA LYS A 94 -0.61 15.91 -18.30
C LYS A 94 -1.64 15.00 -18.98
N GLY A 95 -2.46 14.29 -18.21
CA GLY A 95 -3.44 13.35 -18.76
C GLY A 95 -4.68 14.05 -19.33
N THR A 96 -5.28 13.41 -20.33
CA THR A 96 -6.58 13.83 -20.88
C THR A 96 -7.72 13.55 -19.88
N GLU A 97 -8.86 14.22 -20.04
CA GLU A 97 -10.06 13.95 -19.22
C GLU A 97 -10.53 12.49 -19.32
N LYS A 98 -10.31 11.84 -20.48
CA LYS A 98 -10.55 10.40 -20.65
C LYS A 98 -9.59 9.55 -19.82
N ALA A 99 -8.32 9.95 -19.71
CA ALA A 99 -7.35 9.25 -18.88
C ALA A 99 -7.68 9.40 -17.39
N LYS A 100 -8.00 10.62 -16.93
CA LYS A 100 -8.39 10.91 -15.54
C LYS A 100 -9.66 10.16 -15.12
N SER A 101 -10.66 10.09 -15.99
CA SER A 101 -11.92 9.37 -15.69
C SER A 101 -11.78 7.86 -15.68
N ARG A 102 -10.83 7.29 -16.43
CA ARG A 102 -10.59 5.83 -16.47
C ARG A 102 -9.53 5.35 -15.48
N PHE A 103 -8.83 6.25 -14.80
CA PHE A 103 -7.71 5.92 -13.91
C PHE A 103 -8.12 4.96 -12.77
N HIS A 104 -9.35 5.08 -12.26
CA HIS A 104 -9.87 4.19 -11.22
C HIS A 104 -9.76 2.69 -11.57
N LYS A 105 -9.83 2.31 -12.85
CA LYS A 105 -9.65 0.91 -13.28
C LYS A 105 -8.23 0.43 -13.02
N PHE A 106 -7.24 1.29 -13.29
CA PHE A 106 -5.84 1.01 -12.99
C PHE A 106 -5.61 0.98 -11.47
N SER A 107 -6.15 1.95 -10.72
CA SER A 107 -6.05 1.98 -9.25
C SER A 107 -6.61 0.73 -8.59
N LEU A 108 -7.76 0.22 -9.05
CA LEU A 108 -8.34 -1.01 -8.52
C LEU A 108 -7.42 -2.22 -8.71
N VAL A 109 -6.79 -2.35 -9.88
CA VAL A 109 -5.86 -3.46 -10.15
C VAL A 109 -4.65 -3.38 -9.21
N VAL A 110 -4.01 -2.20 -9.12
CA VAL A 110 -2.86 -1.97 -8.26
C VAL A 110 -3.21 -2.24 -6.78
N TRP A 111 -4.40 -1.82 -6.34
CA TRP A 111 -4.91 -2.07 -5.00
C TRP A 111 -5.13 -3.56 -4.71
N LEU A 112 -5.70 -4.32 -5.65
CA LEU A 112 -5.87 -5.77 -5.50
C LEU A 112 -4.53 -6.50 -5.37
N PHE A 113 -3.52 -6.12 -6.16
CA PHE A 113 -2.18 -6.68 -6.05
C PHE A 113 -1.52 -6.35 -4.70
N TRP A 114 -1.70 -5.12 -4.21
CA TRP A 114 -1.20 -4.69 -2.91
C TRP A 114 -1.85 -5.45 -1.74
N LEU A 115 -3.12 -5.88 -1.88
CA LEU A 115 -3.81 -6.62 -0.84
C LEU A 115 -3.22 -8.02 -0.59
N ILE A 116 -2.55 -8.61 -1.59
CA ILE A 116 -1.94 -9.94 -1.50
C ILE A 116 -0.90 -10.01 -0.36
N PRO A 117 0.18 -9.20 -0.36
CA PRO A 117 1.15 -9.23 0.73
C PRO A 117 0.53 -8.82 2.07
N TYR A 118 -0.42 -7.89 2.09
CA TYR A 118 -1.11 -7.51 3.34
C TYR A 118 -1.81 -8.71 3.99
N ILE A 119 -2.61 -9.46 3.22
CA ILE A 119 -3.31 -10.66 3.71
C ILE A 119 -2.30 -11.74 4.13
N VAL A 120 -1.28 -11.99 3.32
CA VAL A 120 -0.23 -12.97 3.64
C VAL A 120 0.46 -12.62 4.96
N GLY A 121 0.81 -11.34 5.16
CA GLY A 121 1.42 -10.86 6.40
C GLY A 121 0.51 -11.03 7.62
N MET A 122 -0.78 -10.74 7.47
CA MET A 122 -1.76 -10.98 8.55
C MET A 122 -1.88 -12.46 8.91
N VAL A 123 -1.97 -13.36 7.92
CA VAL A 123 -2.10 -14.81 8.16
C VAL A 123 -0.87 -15.33 8.90
N ILE A 124 0.34 -14.96 8.44
CA ILE A 124 1.59 -15.32 9.11
C ILE A 124 1.63 -14.76 10.54
N GLY A 125 1.18 -13.52 10.75
CA GLY A 125 1.19 -12.87 12.06
C GLY A 125 0.19 -13.44 13.07
N ILE A 126 -0.93 -14.01 12.61
CA ILE A 126 -1.94 -14.67 13.46
C ILE A 126 -1.52 -16.11 13.83
N GLY A 127 -0.56 -16.69 13.09
CA GLY A 127 0.03 -18.00 13.41
C GLY A 127 -0.83 -19.20 12.99
N VAL A 128 -1.55 -19.09 11.86
CA VAL A 128 -2.25 -20.22 11.23
C VAL A 128 -1.28 -21.03 10.37
#